data_AF-A0A1Q8E693-F1
#
_entry.id   AF-A0A1Q8E693-F1
#
_cell.length_a   1.000
_cell.length_b   1.000
_cell.length_c   1.000
_cell.angle_alpha   90.00
_cell.angle_beta   90.00
_cell.angle_gamma   90.00
#
_symmetry.space_group_name_H-M   'P 1'
#
loop_
_entity.id
_entity.type
_entity.pdbx_description
1 polymer ?
#
loop_
_entity_poly.entity_id
_entity_poly.type
_entity_poly.pdbx_seq_one_letter_code
_entity_poly.pdbx_strand_id
1 'polypeptide(L)' 'MKVDTEKIEKLLESETQYRISKETEISQSTISRLQSGERKIENLTIAVGAKLTAYAEKLEKIAKSS' A
#
# COMPACT_ATOMS: atom_id res chain seq x y z
N MET A 1 -3.02 -15.26 2.65
CA MET A 1 -2.69 -13.83 2.45
C MET A 1 -3.83 -13.20 1.66
N LYS A 2 -4.43 -12.11 2.14
CA LYS A 2 -5.51 -11.39 1.43
C LYS A 2 -4.90 -10.15 0.80
N VAL A 3 -5.19 -9.93 -0.49
CA VAL A 3 -4.87 -8.69 -1.19
C VAL A 3 -6.18 -7.97 -1.43
N ASP A 4 -6.21 -6.70 -1.05
CA ASP A 4 -7.37 -5.83 -1.18
C ASP A 4 -6.92 -4.58 -1.94
N THR A 5 -7.24 -4.53 -3.23
CA THR A 5 -6.75 -3.49 -4.15
C THR A 5 -7.32 -2.12 -3.81
N GLU A 6 -8.58 -2.04 -3.38
CA GLU A 6 -9.22 -0.78 -2.97
C GLU A 6 -8.52 -0.17 -1.74
N LYS A 7 -8.13 -1.01 -0.77
CA LYS A 7 -7.34 -0.53 0.38
C LYS A 7 -5.96 -0.05 -0.03
N ILE A 8 -5.35 -0.70 -1.01
CA ILE A 8 -4.04 -0.29 -1.54
C ILE A 8 -4.16 1.06 -2.25
N GLU A 9 -5.19 1.28 -3.06
CA GLU A 9 -5.44 2.57 -3.72
C GLU A 9 -5.59 3.69 -2.69
N LYS A 10 -6.48 3.51 -1.70
CA LYS A 10 -6.68 4.48 -0.61
C LYS A 10 -5.39 4.77 0.15
N LEU A 11 -4.58 3.73 0.40
CA LEU A 11 -3.28 3.89 1.05
C LEU A 11 -2.33 4.74 0.20
N LEU A 12 -2.26 4.47 -1.10
CA LEU A 12 -1.38 5.21 -2.02
C LEU A 12 -1.82 6.67 -2.20
N GLU A 13 -3.11 6.96 -2.05
CA GLU A 13 -3.63 8.34 -2.11
C GLU A 13 -3.46 9.11 -0.78
N SER A 14 -3.53 8.42 0.36
CA SER A 14 -3.49 9.06 1.68
C SER A 14 -2.09 9.19 2.28
N GLU A 15 -1.18 8.28 1.96
CA GLU A 15 0.15 8.21 2.57
C GLU A 15 1.29 8.52 1.60
N THR A 16 2.39 9.04 2.16
CA THR A 16 3.58 9.36 1.36
C THR A 16 4.37 8.11 0.99
N GLN A 17 5.02 8.12 -0.18
CA GLN A 17 5.88 7.03 -0.65
C GLN A 17 6.94 6.63 0.38
N TYR A 18 7.53 7.63 1.06
CA TYR A 18 8.52 7.42 2.10
C TYR A 18 7.95 6.61 3.27
N ARG A 19 6.77 6.97 3.78
CA ARG A 19 6.16 6.32 4.94
C ARG A 19 5.73 4.89 4.61
N ILE A 20 5.12 4.69 3.44
CA ILE A 20 4.74 3.36 2.95
C ILE A 20 6.00 2.50 2.82
N SER A 21 7.07 3.02 2.20
CA SER A 21 8.32 2.28 2.03
C SER A 21 8.95 1.86 3.35
N LYS A 22 8.97 2.78 4.32
CA LYS A 22 9.53 2.55 5.65
C LYS A 22 8.77 1.47 6.43
N GLU A 23 7.45 1.45 6.36
CA GLU A 23 6.62 0.52 7.14
C GLU A 23 6.40 -0.83 6.44
N THR A 24 6.42 -0.86 5.11
CA THR A 24 6.14 -2.08 4.33
C THR A 24 7.39 -2.77 3.78
N GLU A 25 8.56 -2.14 3.93
CA GLU A 25 9.83 -2.57 3.33
C GLU A 25 9.78 -2.70 1.79
N ILE A 26 8.78 -2.08 1.15
CA ILE A 26 8.67 -2.00 -0.31
C ILE A 26 9.50 -0.82 -0.79
N SER A 27 10.18 -0.96 -1.92
CA SER A 27 10.98 0.15 -2.46
C SER A 27 10.10 1.35 -2.83
N GLN A 28 10.59 2.56 -2.56
CA GLN A 28 9.93 3.79 -3.00
C GLN A 28 9.70 3.82 -4.51
N SER A 29 10.62 3.25 -5.29
CA SER A 29 10.46 3.11 -6.74
C SER A 29 9.23 2.28 -7.14
N THR A 30 8.95 1.19 -6.41
CA THR A 30 7.75 0.36 -6.67
C THR A 30 6.49 1.15 -6.33
N ILE A 31 6.49 1.85 -5.20
CA ILE A 31 5.34 2.65 -4.74
C ILE A 31 5.07 3.81 -5.71
N SER A 32 6.12 4.49 -6.16
CA SER A 32 6.04 5.57 -7.16
C SER A 32 5.42 5.10 -8.47
N ARG A 33 5.82 3.92 -8.98
CA ARG A 33 5.23 3.32 -10.18
C ARG A 33 3.75 2.94 -10.01
N LEU A 34 3.33 2.57 -8.80
CA LEU A 34 1.93 2.29 -8.50
C LEU A 34 1.12 3.59 -8.47
N GLN A 35 1.64 4.63 -7.81
CA GLN A 35 1.00 5.95 -7.75
C GLN A 35 0.91 6.63 -9.12
N SER A 36 1.93 6.49 -9.97
CA SER A 36 1.93 7.07 -11.32
C SER A 36 1.02 6.30 -12.31
N GLY A 37 0.51 5.12 -11.92
CA GLY A 37 -0.24 4.23 -12.80
C GLY A 37 0.62 3.51 -13.84
N GLU A 38 1.95 3.72 -13.85
CA GLU A 38 2.90 2.96 -14.69
C GLU A 38 2.77 1.46 -14.43
N ARG A 39 2.52 1.09 -13.17
CA ARG A 39 2.24 -0.28 -12.75
C ARG A 39 0.85 -0.38 -12.17
N LYS A 40 0.03 -1.28 -12.72
CA LYS A 40 -1.27 -1.64 -12.13
C LYS A 40 -1.09 -2.42 -10.83
N ILE A 41 -1.94 -2.14 -9.85
CA ILE A 41 -2.00 -2.86 -8.56
C ILE A 41 -2.32 -4.34 -8.80
N GLU A 42 -3.14 -4.65 -9.81
CA GLU A 42 -3.46 -6.02 -10.27
C GLU A 42 -2.21 -6.84 -10.66
N ASN A 43 -1.13 -6.16 -11.10
CA ASN A 43 0.13 -6.79 -11.50
C ASN A 43 1.16 -6.89 -10.35
N LEU A 44 0.71 -6.74 -9.10
CA LEU A 44 1.55 -6.95 -7.93
C LEU A 44 1.68 -8.44 -7.59
N THR A 45 2.82 -8.80 -7.00
CA THR A 45 2.94 -10.12 -6.38
C THR A 45 2.05 -10.18 -5.15
N ILE A 46 1.53 -11.37 -4.83
CA ILE A 46 0.68 -11.58 -3.64
C ILE A 46 1.39 -11.10 -2.37
N ALA A 47 2.70 -11.28 -2.27
CA ALA A 47 3.50 -10.82 -1.13
C ALA A 47 3.48 -9.29 -0.99
N VAL A 48 3.71 -8.55 -2.08
CA VAL A 48 3.70 -7.09 -2.07
C VAL A 48 2.29 -6.55 -1.80
N GLY A 49 1.28 -7.12 -2.48
CA GLY A 49 -0.12 -6.77 -2.24
C GLY A 49 -0.52 -6.99 -0.79
N ALA A 50 -0.16 -8.13 -0.19
CA ALA A 50 -0.49 -8.45 1.19
C ALA A 50 0.18 -7.49 2.19
N LYS A 51 1.43 -7.09 1.95
CA LYS A 51 2.13 -6.10 2.80
C LYS A 51 1.45 -4.72 2.75
N LEU A 52 1.07 -4.26 1.56
CA LEU A 52 0.37 -2.98 1.38
C LEU A 52 -1.03 -3.02 2.02
N THR A 53 -1.80 -4.09 1.78
CA THR A 53 -3.11 -4.27 2.41
C THR A 53 -3.02 -4.31 3.93
N ALA A 54 -2.06 -5.04 4.50
CA ALA A 54 -1.88 -5.10 5.96
C ALA A 54 -1.54 -3.73 6.56
N TYR A 55 -0.73 -2.92 5.86
CA TYR A 55 -0.42 -1.57 6.31
C TYR A 55 -1.63 -0.63 6.21
N ALA A 56 -2.40 -0.70 5.13
CA ALA A 56 -3.66 0.04 5.00
C ALA A 56 -4.62 -0.29 6.16
N GLU A 57 -4.77 -1.57 6.50
CA GLU A 57 -5.61 -2.02 7.62
C GLU A 57 -5.09 -1.55 8.99
N LYS A 58 -3.77 -1.48 9.16
CA LYS A 58 -3.15 -0.92 10.38
C LYS A 58 -3.54 0.55 10.54
N LEU A 59 -3.48 1.34 9.46
CA LEU A 59 -3.88 2.75 9.49
C LEU A 59 -5.38 2.93 9.75
N GLU A 60 -6.23 2.13 9.12
CA GLU A 60 -7.68 2.16 9.37
C GLU A 60 -8.02 1.86 10.84
N LYS A 61 -7.31 0.91 11.46
CA LYS A 61 -7.49 0.58 12.88
C LYS A 61 -7.07 1.74 13.78
N ILE A 62 -5.92 2.38 13.49
CA ILE A 62 -5.43 3.53 14.24
C ILE A 62 -6.42 4.70 14.14
N ALA A 63 -6.94 4.97 12.94
CA ALA A 63 -7.90 6.06 12.71
C ALA A 63 -9.25 5.85 13.41
N LYS A 64 -9.69 4.61 13.58
CA LYS A 64 -10.97 4.27 14.26
C LYS A 64 -10.87 4.22 15.79
N SER A 65 -9.66 4.22 16.33
CA SER A 65 -9.40 4.25 17.78
C SER A 65 -9.16 5.65 18.35
N SER A 66 -9.24 6.69 17.51
CA SER A 66 -9.03 8.10 17.88
C SER A 66 -10.32 8.91 17.88
#